data_AF-A0A535B8J6-F1
#
_entry.id   AF-A0A535B8J6-F1
#
_cell.length_a   1.000
_cell.length_b   1.000
_cell.length_c   1.000
_cell.angle_alpha   90.00
_cell.angle_beta   90.00
_cell.angle_gamma   90.00
#
_symmetry.space_group_name_H-M   'P 1'
#
loop_
_entity.id
_entity.type
_entity.pdbx_description
1 polymer ?
#
loop_
_entity_poly.entity_id
_entity_poly.type
_entity_poly.pdbx_seq_one_letter_code
_entity_poly.pdbx_strand_id
1 'polypeptide(L)'
;MNAFIEVGSALRAVEHSAETLEAQRRALSAARESLAVAEFRFRQGAVSYLDVLVARQQRQRALIDWIGARAARIQSVERLVDSGPAHHRIRGPYPMEELLSAGMLATLHQVRARRRSAAASVYVRARTTGPRFHSRSWPRRGFVENESP
;
A
#
# COMPACT_ATOMS: atom_id res chain seq x y z
N MET A 1 -26.41 -28.23 15.01
CA MET A 1 -25.33 -28.49 14.03
C MET A 1 -24.86 -27.22 13.27
N ASN A 2 -25.53 -26.06 13.36
CA ASN A 2 -25.23 -24.89 12.50
C ASN A 2 -24.00 -24.04 12.89
N ALA A 3 -23.67 -23.95 14.19
CA ALA A 3 -22.68 -22.99 14.68
C ALA A 3 -21.25 -23.20 14.12
N PHE A 4 -20.81 -24.45 13.90
CA PHE A 4 -19.49 -24.73 13.32
C PHE A 4 -19.39 -24.32 11.84
N ILE A 5 -20.49 -24.46 11.09
CA ILE A 5 -20.54 -24.05 9.68
C ILE A 5 -20.51 -22.52 9.59
N GLU A 6 -21.24 -21.83 10.47
CA GLU A 6 -21.27 -20.37 10.53
C GLU A 6 -19.88 -19.77 10.82
N VAL A 7 -19.17 -20.26 11.85
CA VAL A 7 -17.79 -19.84 12.15
C VAL A 7 -16.84 -20.15 10.98
N GLY A 8 -16.93 -21.35 10.39
CA GLY A 8 -16.10 -21.73 9.24
C GLY A 8 -16.37 -20.90 7.99
N SER A 9 -17.59 -20.37 7.82
CA SER A 9 -17.93 -19.43 6.75
C SER A 9 -17.37 -18.02 7.05
N ALA A 10 -17.43 -17.57 8.30
CA ALA A 10 -16.95 -16.26 8.71
C ALA A 10 -15.41 -16.16 8.62
N LEU A 11 -14.68 -17.21 9.05
CA LEU A 11 -13.23 -17.27 8.89
C LEU A 11 -12.80 -17.20 7.42
N ARG A 12 -13.50 -17.90 6.52
CA ARG A 12 -13.24 -17.82 5.07
C ARG A 12 -13.52 -16.44 4.50
N ALA A 13 -14.59 -15.78 4.93
CA ALA A 13 -14.90 -14.41 4.52
C ALA A 13 -13.81 -13.42 4.97
N VAL A 14 -13.29 -13.59 6.20
CA VAL A 14 -12.16 -12.81 6.71
C VAL A 14 -10.92 -13.02 5.84
N GLU A 15 -10.53 -14.24 5.53
CA GLU A 15 -9.36 -14.50 4.66
C GLU A 15 -9.53 -13.84 3.27
N HIS A 16 -10.66 -14.11 2.62
CA HIS A 16 -10.94 -13.59 1.29
C HIS A 16 -10.98 -12.05 1.23
N SER A 17 -11.52 -11.41 2.27
CA SER A 17 -11.52 -9.94 2.37
C SER A 17 -10.10 -9.36 2.56
N ALA A 18 -9.17 -10.08 3.19
CA ALA A 18 -7.78 -9.66 3.31
C ALA A 18 -7.05 -9.72 1.96
N GLU A 19 -7.19 -10.85 1.24
CA GLU A 19 -6.62 -11.02 -0.10
C GLU A 19 -7.14 -9.95 -1.07
N THR A 20 -8.46 -9.71 -1.05
CA THR A 20 -9.11 -8.68 -1.87
C THR A 20 -8.59 -7.28 -1.53
N LEU A 21 -8.49 -6.94 -0.24
CA LEU A 21 -7.96 -5.64 0.19
C LEU A 21 -6.51 -5.44 -0.26
N GLU A 22 -5.69 -6.48 -0.20
CA GLU A 22 -4.31 -6.39 -0.68
C GLU A 22 -4.23 -6.22 -2.20
N ALA A 23 -5.02 -6.96 -2.96
CA ALA A 23 -5.09 -6.81 -4.41
C ALA A 23 -5.50 -5.38 -4.81
N GLN A 24 -6.52 -4.82 -4.15
CA GLN A 24 -6.96 -3.45 -4.40
C GLN A 24 -5.92 -2.41 -3.99
N ARG A 25 -5.15 -2.66 -2.92
CA ARG A 25 -4.02 -1.81 -2.53
C ARG A 25 -2.94 -1.78 -3.61
N ARG A 26 -2.61 -2.95 -4.20
CA ARG A 26 -1.65 -3.04 -5.32
C ARG A 26 -2.18 -2.33 -6.56
N ALA A 27 -3.46 -2.52 -6.90
CA ALA A 27 -4.10 -1.83 -8.02
C ALA A 27 -4.08 -0.31 -7.88
N LEU A 28 -4.35 0.22 -6.67
CA LEU A 28 -4.25 1.65 -6.40
C LEU A 28 -2.81 2.18 -6.54
N SER A 29 -1.79 1.41 -6.15
CA SER A 29 -0.39 1.78 -6.39
C SER A 29 -0.09 1.89 -7.88
N ALA A 30 -0.45 0.87 -8.65
CA ALA A 30 -0.24 0.85 -10.09
C ALA A 30 -0.96 2.00 -10.81
N ALA A 31 -2.18 2.34 -10.38
CA ALA A 31 -2.93 3.46 -10.93
C ALA A 31 -2.30 4.83 -10.59
N ARG A 32 -1.69 4.97 -9.42
CA ARG A 32 -0.91 6.18 -9.05
C ARG A 32 0.34 6.33 -9.90
N GLU A 33 1.07 5.23 -10.11
CA GLU A 33 2.26 5.22 -10.96
C GLU A 33 1.90 5.54 -12.42
N SER A 34 0.80 4.97 -12.92
CA SER A 34 0.29 5.26 -14.27
C SER A 34 -0.06 6.75 -14.44
N LEU A 35 -0.68 7.37 -13.44
CA LEU A 35 -0.93 8.81 -13.45
C LEU A 35 0.38 9.61 -13.48
N ALA A 36 1.36 9.25 -12.65
CA ALA A 36 2.65 9.93 -12.63
C ALA A 36 3.37 9.87 -14.00
N VAL A 37 3.30 8.71 -14.67
CA VAL A 37 3.84 8.53 -16.03
C VAL A 37 3.08 9.38 -17.06
N ALA A 38 1.74 9.42 -17.00
CA ALA A 38 0.94 10.24 -17.90
C ALA A 38 1.23 11.74 -17.73
N GLU A 39 1.33 12.21 -16.48
CA GLU A 39 1.68 13.59 -16.18
C GLU A 39 3.10 13.94 -16.63
N PHE A 40 4.05 13.01 -16.48
CA PHE A 40 5.41 13.18 -17.01
C PHE A 40 5.39 13.32 -18.54
N ARG A 41 4.74 12.40 -19.25
CA ARG A 41 4.66 12.43 -20.71
C ARG A 41 3.96 13.69 -21.22
N PHE A 42 2.93 14.17 -20.52
CA PHE A 42 2.25 15.42 -20.87
C PHE A 42 3.19 16.62 -20.79
N ARG A 43 4.00 16.72 -19.71
CA ARG A 43 5.02 17.77 -19.58
C ARG A 43 6.10 17.70 -20.66
N GLN A 44 6.35 16.52 -21.22
CA GLN A 44 7.26 16.33 -22.36
C GLN A 44 6.59 16.57 -23.73
N GLY A 45 5.30 16.91 -23.76
CA GLY A 45 4.54 17.05 -25.01
C GLY A 45 4.29 15.73 -25.75
N ALA A 46 4.50 14.59 -25.11
CA ALA A 46 4.40 13.26 -25.73
C ALA A 46 2.98 12.66 -25.72
N VAL A 47 2.06 13.23 -24.92
CA VAL A 47 0.65 12.80 -24.81
C VAL A 47 -0.25 14.02 -24.61
N SER A 48 -1.55 13.86 -24.87
CA SER A 48 -2.54 14.91 -24.68
C SER A 48 -2.93 15.05 -23.20
N TYR A 49 -3.48 16.20 -22.81
CA TYR A 49 -4.07 16.37 -21.48
C TYR A 49 -5.23 15.39 -21.23
N LEU A 50 -5.91 14.94 -22.29
CA LEU A 50 -6.95 13.92 -22.18
C LEU A 50 -6.41 12.61 -21.59
N ASP A 51 -5.18 12.21 -21.95
CA ASP A 51 -4.53 11.01 -21.41
C ASP A 51 -4.27 11.14 -19.91
N VAL A 52 -3.95 12.34 -19.44
CA VAL A 52 -3.80 12.65 -18.00
C VAL A 52 -5.14 12.53 -17.29
N LEU A 53 -6.24 13.01 -17.88
CA LEU A 53 -7.57 12.92 -17.29
C LEU A 53 -8.04 11.46 -17.18
N VAL A 54 -7.80 10.64 -18.21
CA VAL A 54 -8.08 9.20 -18.18
C VAL A 54 -7.29 8.52 -17.06
N ALA A 55 -5.99 8.81 -16.94
CA ALA A 55 -5.17 8.24 -15.87
C ALA A 55 -5.62 8.70 -14.46
N ARG A 56 -6.06 9.95 -14.30
CA ARG A 56 -6.68 10.42 -13.04
C ARG A 56 -7.95 9.66 -12.74
N GLN A 57 -8.85 9.53 -13.72
CA GLN A 57 -10.10 8.79 -13.55
C GLN A 57 -9.84 7.35 -13.09
N GLN A 58 -8.87 6.67 -13.70
CA GLN A 58 -8.46 5.31 -13.30
C GLN A 58 -7.95 5.26 -11.86
N ARG A 59 -7.10 6.21 -11.44
CA ARG A 59 -6.66 6.33 -10.04
C ARG A 59 -7.81 6.59 -9.07
N GLN A 60 -8.76 7.45 -9.43
CA GLN A 60 -9.97 7.69 -8.64
C GLN A 60 -10.81 6.43 -8.50
N ARG A 61 -10.97 5.66 -9.58
CA ARG A 61 -11.71 4.40 -9.54
C ARG A 61 -11.04 3.38 -8.62
N ALA A 62 -9.73 3.18 -8.77
CA ALA A 62 -8.95 2.29 -7.90
C ALA A 62 -9.00 2.71 -6.42
N LEU A 63 -9.11 4.02 -6.14
CA LEU A 63 -9.29 4.51 -4.77
C LEU A 63 -10.65 4.10 -4.20
N ILE A 64 -11.72 4.25 -4.98
CA ILE A 64 -13.07 3.83 -4.59
C ILE A 64 -13.10 2.32 -4.34
N ASP A 65 -12.51 1.52 -5.23
CA ASP A 65 -12.48 0.07 -5.10
C ASP A 65 -11.68 -0.37 -3.86
N TRP A 66 -10.56 0.30 -3.55
CA TRP A 66 -9.81 0.06 -2.30
C TRP A 66 -10.61 0.44 -1.04
N ILE A 67 -11.33 1.56 -1.05
CA ILE A 67 -12.22 1.96 0.06
C ILE A 67 -13.30 0.90 0.26
N GLY A 68 -13.92 0.42 -0.83
CA GLY A 68 -14.91 -0.66 -0.80
C GLY A 68 -14.35 -1.95 -0.20
N ALA A 69 -13.15 -2.37 -0.61
CA ALA A 69 -12.50 -3.54 -0.04
C ALA A 69 -12.15 -3.37 1.45
N ARG A 70 -11.78 -2.16 1.88
CA ARG A 70 -11.54 -1.85 3.29
C ARG A 70 -12.82 -1.94 4.11
N ALA A 71 -13.94 -1.46 3.59
CA ALA A 71 -15.26 -1.61 4.23
C ALA A 71 -15.66 -3.09 4.34
N ALA A 72 -15.48 -3.87 3.27
CA ALA A 72 -15.74 -5.30 3.27
C ALA A 72 -14.90 -6.07 4.30
N ARG A 73 -13.64 -5.66 4.51
CA ARG A 73 -12.77 -6.21 5.55
C ARG A 73 -13.32 -5.98 6.96
N ILE A 74 -13.80 -4.76 7.24
CA ILE A 74 -14.41 -4.42 8.54
C ILE A 74 -15.64 -5.30 8.78
N GLN A 75 -16.56 -5.36 7.81
CA GLN A 75 -17.77 -6.19 7.88
C GLN A 75 -17.47 -7.69 8.05
N SER A 76 -16.40 -8.19 7.44
CA SER A 76 -16.01 -9.60 7.57
C SER A 76 -15.53 -9.93 8.99
N VAL A 77 -14.81 -9.00 9.63
CA VAL A 77 -14.38 -9.14 11.03
C VAL A 77 -15.57 -9.03 11.98
N GLU A 78 -16.49 -8.08 11.75
CA GLU A 78 -17.74 -7.97 12.52
C GLU A 78 -18.53 -9.28 12.48
N ARG A 79 -18.72 -9.88 11.29
CA ARG A 79 -19.39 -11.18 11.16
C ARG A 79 -18.71 -12.32 11.91
N LEU A 80 -17.38 -12.36 11.93
CA LEU A 80 -16.64 -13.37 12.70
C LEU A 80 -16.88 -13.18 14.20
N VAL A 81 -16.82 -11.93 14.68
CA VAL A 81 -17.13 -11.59 16.08
C VAL A 81 -18.56 -12.01 16.39
N ASP A 82 -19.53 -11.65 15.55
CA ASP A 82 -20.95 -12.01 15.68
C ASP A 82 -21.20 -13.53 15.64
N SER A 83 -20.33 -14.32 15.02
CA SER A 83 -20.43 -15.79 14.99
C SER A 83 -19.83 -16.51 16.20
N GLY A 84 -19.15 -15.81 17.12
CA GLY A 84 -18.54 -16.39 18.32
C GLY A 84 -19.55 -16.75 19.45
N PRO A 85 -19.19 -17.63 20.41
CA PRO A 85 -20.11 -18.11 21.43
C PRO A 85 -20.23 -17.09 22.58
N ALA A 86 -21.06 -16.04 22.46
CA ALA A 86 -21.76 -15.35 23.58
C ALA A 86 -22.40 -13.98 23.25
N HIS A 87 -23.12 -13.79 22.14
CA HIS A 87 -23.92 -12.57 21.94
C HIS A 87 -25.29 -12.84 21.30
N HIS A 88 -25.95 -13.91 21.74
CA HIS A 88 -27.39 -14.11 21.51
C HIS A 88 -28.31 -13.16 22.32
N ARG A 89 -27.78 -12.13 23.01
CA ARG A 89 -28.60 -11.24 23.85
C ARG A 89 -28.02 -9.83 24.06
N ILE A 90 -27.69 -9.09 23.01
CA ILE A 90 -27.86 -7.62 23.04
C ILE A 90 -28.33 -7.18 21.66
N ARG A 91 -29.66 -7.17 21.49
CA ARG A 91 -30.31 -6.36 20.47
C ARG A 91 -30.31 -4.93 21.00
N GLY A 92 -29.34 -4.12 20.60
CA GLY A 92 -29.27 -2.69 20.83
C GLY A 92 -28.54 -2.02 19.66
N PRO A 93 -29.02 -0.88 19.14
CA PRO A 93 -28.39 -0.21 18.01
C PRO A 93 -27.04 0.36 18.46
N TYR A 94 -25.94 -0.05 17.82
CA TYR A 94 -24.61 0.49 18.10
C TYR A 94 -24.53 1.97 17.68
N PRO A 95 -24.37 2.94 18.60
CA PRO A 95 -24.17 4.33 18.22
C PRO A 95 -22.78 4.49 17.60
N MET A 96 -22.72 5.20 16.46
CA MET A 96 -21.52 5.34 15.62
C MET A 96 -20.30 5.96 16.33
N GLU A 97 -20.49 6.62 17.48
CA GLU A 97 -19.42 7.23 18.28
C GLU A 97 -18.49 6.21 18.93
N GLU A 98 -19.02 5.04 19.31
CA GLU A 98 -18.24 4.00 20.00
C GLU A 98 -17.41 3.15 19.02
N LEU A 99 -17.87 3.01 17.78
CA LEU A 99 -17.10 2.37 16.71
C LEU A 99 -15.91 3.25 16.26
N LEU A 100 -16.06 4.58 16.32
CA LEU A 100 -14.97 5.52 16.06
C LEU A 100 -13.89 5.48 17.17
N SER A 101 -14.29 5.31 18.44
CA SER A 101 -13.35 5.15 19.57
C SER A 101 -12.73 3.74 19.63
N ALA A 102 -13.49 2.68 19.32
CA ALA A 102 -13.00 1.30 19.24
C ALA A 102 -12.04 1.09 18.06
N GLY A 103 -12.27 1.75 16.92
CA GLY A 103 -11.31 1.80 15.81
C GLY A 103 -9.97 2.43 16.23
N MET A 104 -10.02 3.44 17.11
CA MET A 104 -8.82 4.08 17.67
C MET A 104 -8.08 3.16 18.65
N LEU A 105 -8.79 2.38 19.48
CA LEU A 105 -8.21 1.39 20.40
C LEU A 105 -7.68 0.14 19.71
N ALA A 106 -8.31 -0.32 18.62
CA ALA A 106 -7.81 -1.42 17.79
C ALA A 106 -6.50 -1.07 17.06
N THR A 107 -6.30 0.22 16.76
CA THR A 107 -5.05 0.73 16.18
C THR A 107 -3.87 0.59 17.16
N LEU A 108 -4.11 0.60 18.47
CA LEU A 108 -3.07 0.40 19.48
C LEU A 108 -2.59 -1.06 19.60
N HIS A 109 -3.40 -2.06 19.23
CA HIS A 109 -2.98 -3.46 19.32
C HIS A 109 -2.15 -3.95 18.12
N GLN A 110 -2.19 -3.25 16.97
CA GLN A 110 -1.39 -3.63 15.79
C GLN A 110 0.05 -3.12 15.80
N VAL A 111 0.37 -2.06 16.57
CA VAL A 111 1.73 -1.48 16.60
C VAL A 111 2.74 -2.39 17.31
N ARG A 112 2.29 -3.28 18.23
CA ARG A 112 3.20 -4.22 18.93
C ARG A 112 3.55 -5.45 18.09
N ALA A 113 2.68 -5.87 17.17
CA ALA A 113 2.91 -7.03 16.31
C ALA A 113 3.85 -6.75 15.11
N ARG A 114 4.14 -5.46 14.80
CA ARG A 114 4.97 -5.06 13.64
C ARG A 114 6.47 -4.91 13.92
N ARG A 115 6.94 -5.16 15.16
CA ARG A 115 8.36 -4.99 15.54
C ARG A 115 9.25 -6.23 15.45
N ARG A 116 8.74 -7.40 15.03
CA ARG A 116 9.54 -8.65 14.98
C ARG A 116 9.78 -9.25 13.59
N SER A 117 9.26 -8.66 12.51
CA SER A 117 9.51 -9.11 11.13
C SER A 117 10.28 -8.10 10.27
N ALA A 118 11.08 -7.22 10.91
CA ALA A 118 12.02 -6.32 10.25
C ALA A 118 13.49 -6.75 10.47
N ALA A 119 13.75 -8.06 10.57
CA ALA A 119 15.09 -8.61 10.80
C ALA A 119 15.60 -9.53 9.67
N ALA A 120 15.01 -9.47 8.46
CA ALA A 120 15.31 -10.46 7.41
C ALA A 120 15.62 -9.94 5.99
N SER A 121 15.83 -8.65 5.72
CA SER A 121 16.30 -8.26 4.36
C SER A 121 17.05 -6.95 4.20
N VAL A 122 17.70 -6.41 5.24
CA VAL A 122 18.56 -5.23 5.08
C VAL A 122 19.82 -5.36 5.93
N TYR A 123 20.77 -6.21 5.51
CA TYR A 123 22.21 -5.92 5.56
C TYR A 123 23.05 -7.03 4.89
N VAL A 124 22.96 -7.16 3.56
CA VAL A 124 24.06 -7.76 2.77
C VAL A 124 24.46 -6.76 1.70
N ARG A 125 25.21 -5.75 2.11
CA ARG A 125 26.27 -5.16 1.28
C ARG A 125 27.28 -4.42 2.17
N ALA A 126 27.91 -5.17 3.06
CA ALA A 126 29.14 -4.72 3.69
C ALA A 126 30.30 -4.88 2.68
N ARG A 127 30.82 -3.73 2.33
CA ARG A 127 32.09 -3.41 1.70
C ARG A 127 33.27 -4.16 2.37
N THR A 128 33.95 -5.05 1.64
CA THR A 128 35.40 -5.38 1.65
C THR A 128 35.56 -6.52 0.64
N THR A 129 36.34 -6.45 -0.44
CA THR A 129 37.80 -6.30 -0.50
C THR A 129 38.17 -6.00 -1.98
N GLY A 130 39.05 -5.03 -2.22
CA GLY A 130 39.64 -4.83 -3.56
C GLY A 130 40.57 -5.99 -3.96
N PRO A 131 41.04 -6.02 -5.22
CA PRO A 131 42.39 -5.49 -5.41
C PRO A 131 42.61 -4.69 -6.71
N ARG A 132 43.43 -3.64 -6.56
CA ARG A 132 44.46 -3.08 -7.45
C ARG A 132 44.38 -3.42 -8.95
N PHE A 133 44.27 -2.41 -9.83
CA PHE A 133 45.14 -2.29 -11.02
C PHE A 133 45.13 -0.85 -11.60
N HIS A 134 46.27 -0.17 -11.40
CA HIS A 134 47.04 0.65 -12.35
C HIS A 134 46.49 2.00 -12.85
N SER A 135 47.31 3.00 -12.53
CA SER A 135 47.38 4.35 -13.09
C SER A 135 47.31 4.36 -14.62
N ARG A 136 46.28 5.03 -15.16
CA ARG A 136 46.39 5.73 -16.44
C ARG A 136 46.07 7.20 -16.21
N SER A 137 47.15 7.96 -16.10
CA SER A 137 47.21 9.40 -16.27
C SER A 137 46.58 9.79 -17.61
N TRP A 138 45.53 10.61 -17.58
CA TRP A 138 45.14 11.43 -18.72
C TRP A 138 45.56 12.88 -18.46
N PRO A 139 46.27 13.53 -19.40
CA PRO A 139 47.06 14.72 -19.14
C PRO A 139 46.21 16.00 -19.12
N ARG A 140 46.54 16.89 -18.17
CA ARG A 140 46.26 18.32 -18.28
C ARG A 140 47.15 18.93 -19.37
N ARG A 141 46.54 19.53 -20.38
CA ARG A 141 47.04 20.61 -21.28
C ARG A 141 45.78 21.38 -21.66
N GLY A 142 45.67 22.71 -21.64
CA GLY A 142 46.57 23.84 -21.48
C GLY A 142 45.75 25.04 -21.97
N PHE A 143 45.93 26.21 -21.34
CA PHE A 143 45.39 27.51 -21.72
C PHE A 143 45.39 27.79 -23.24
N VAL A 144 44.35 28.47 -23.76
CA VAL A 144 44.48 29.68 -24.61
C VAL A 144 43.25 30.59 -24.36
N GLU A 145 43.53 31.84 -24.03
CA GLU A 145 42.60 32.98 -23.90
C GLU A 145 41.88 33.29 -25.22
N ASN A 146 40.66 33.85 -25.16
CA ASN A 146 40.24 34.79 -26.18
C ASN A 146 39.31 35.84 -25.56
N GLU A 147 39.89 37.02 -25.29
CA GLU A 147 39.18 38.24 -24.95
C GLU A 147 38.51 38.85 -26.20
N SER A 148 37.46 39.63 -25.94
CA SER A 148 36.68 40.43 -26.89
C SER A 148 37.52 41.45 -27.69
N PRO A 149 36.90 42.09 -28.68
CA PRO A 149 36.22 43.37 -28.40
C PRO A 149 34.74 43.39 -28.80
#